data_AF-A0A7W5V8R2-F1
#
_entry.id   AF-A0A7W5V8R2-F1
#
_cell.length_a   1.000
_cell.length_b   1.000
_cell.length_c   1.000
_cell.angle_alpha   90.00
_cell.angle_beta   90.00
_cell.angle_gamma   90.00
#
_symmetry.space_group_name_H-M   'P 1'
#
loop_
_entity.id
_entity.type
_entity.pdbx_description
1 polymer ?
#
loop_
_entity_poly.entity_id
_entity_poly.type
_entity_poly.pdbx_seq_one_letter_code
_entity_poly.pdbx_strand_id
1 'polypeptide(L)'
;MPRRLSAALWACALTGAIMAFALPWLFLPEGLGWGAFGFKNCVGNDLSSDIYHLVFPLYYVPPFGYGALPFVGLGLLAWLACARRRRPGLGRWIVWTLLLPQMFLNAYQPPLFAMDMVLEPSCLEWWGGWHVVWWTVGHDVLELVASTLALLAVRTSAPRLPRGPVVAALVVVLALTPAADATRGGKVTVPDWEECHGAVRQGYSEEDWRFLCEARDSLMDEPGTRMPDGRLFAYGRHLCRLVEKGGRLPDARNGDEFDVARALPANCPALARVNERNQAELKREEEEYYARRRAECAALPRHKPRTKPVRQATTHMSVEFYALDTSEEGFDGGVSEELGSGDEVMVAVPGNLAFHTLTEMGLLCVTGESYRRRPPVETEGWDVVAEIGYRSPTGVLEISDGSRALPDLAVGGPGHYRVRVHQRELGVDHDREEPQASEEWLIMVYPGREKEPRTYVKGR
;
A
#
# COMPACT_ATOMS: atom_id res chain seq x y z
N MET A 1 44.02 31.69 6.42
CA MET A 1 43.22 31.58 7.66
C MET A 1 44.14 31.17 8.82
N PRO A 2 44.02 31.73 10.04
CA PRO A 2 44.83 31.28 11.18
C PRO A 2 44.53 29.80 11.49
N ARG A 3 45.59 29.00 11.73
CA ARG A 3 45.48 27.54 11.95
C ARG A 3 44.43 27.16 13.02
N ARG A 4 44.29 27.99 14.05
CA ARG A 4 43.31 27.80 15.13
C ARG A 4 41.86 27.87 14.66
N LEU A 5 41.55 28.79 13.73
CA LEU A 5 40.19 28.95 13.21
C LEU A 5 39.79 27.80 12.27
N SER A 6 40.72 27.37 11.41
CA SER A 6 40.50 26.21 10.55
C SER A 6 40.29 24.93 11.37
N ALA A 7 41.08 24.73 12.43
CA ALA A 7 40.89 23.60 13.36
C ALA A 7 39.53 23.65 14.07
N ALA A 8 39.09 24.82 14.53
CA ALA A 8 37.78 24.99 15.15
C ALA A 8 36.62 24.67 14.20
N LEU A 9 36.70 25.12 12.93
CA LEU A 9 35.70 24.82 11.91
C LEU A 9 35.62 23.32 11.60
N TRP A 10 36.76 22.64 11.50
CA TRP A 10 36.78 21.18 11.33
C TRP A 10 36.19 20.42 12.52
N ALA A 11 36.47 20.86 13.75
CA ALA A 11 35.87 20.27 14.94
C ALA A 11 34.34 20.45 14.96
N CYS A 12 33.85 21.65 14.59
CA CYS A 12 32.41 21.92 14.48
C CYS A 12 31.76 21.10 13.37
N ALA A 13 32.40 21.01 12.19
CA ALA A 13 31.92 20.20 11.08
C ALA A 13 31.79 18.72 11.46
N LEU A 14 32.81 18.16 12.12
CA LEU A 14 32.80 16.77 12.56
C LEU A 14 31.74 16.53 13.63
N THR A 15 31.59 17.45 14.58
CA THR A 15 30.56 17.36 15.63
C THR A 15 29.15 17.41 15.01
N GLY A 16 28.91 18.33 14.06
CA GLY A 16 27.64 18.42 13.34
C GLY A 16 27.32 17.13 12.57
N ALA A 17 28.31 16.57 11.86
CA ALA A 17 28.13 15.32 11.13
C ALA A 17 27.91 14.10 12.04
N ILE A 18 28.59 14.04 13.19
CA ILE A 18 28.35 13.00 14.20
C ILE A 18 26.94 13.14 14.79
N MET A 19 26.48 14.36 15.08
CA MET A 19 25.14 14.57 15.60
C MET A 19 24.08 14.20 14.57
N ALA A 20 24.21 14.64 13.31
CA ALA A 20 23.30 14.23 12.25
C ALA A 20 23.22 12.70 12.15
N PHE A 21 24.37 12.02 12.15
CA PHE A 21 24.40 10.56 12.11
C PHE A 21 23.81 9.89 13.36
N ALA A 22 24.19 10.33 14.56
CA ALA A 22 23.89 9.61 15.81
C ALA A 22 22.49 9.92 16.36
N LEU A 23 21.94 11.12 16.11
CA LEU A 23 20.63 11.51 16.63
C LEU A 23 19.53 10.52 16.20
N PRO A 24 19.42 10.13 14.91
CA PRO A 24 18.48 9.09 14.47
C PRO A 24 18.60 7.83 15.31
N TRP A 25 19.79 7.26 15.45
CA TRP A 25 19.98 6.02 16.21
C TRP A 25 19.70 6.13 17.71
N LEU A 26 19.91 7.32 18.30
CA LEU A 26 19.73 7.51 19.75
C LEU A 26 18.28 7.81 20.14
N PHE A 27 17.48 8.38 19.23
CA PHE A 27 16.12 8.81 19.53
C PHE A 27 15.05 8.20 18.64
N LEU A 28 15.41 7.38 17.64
CA LEU A 28 14.47 6.47 17.00
C LEU A 28 14.31 5.25 17.92
N PRO A 29 13.20 5.12 18.68
CA PRO A 29 12.84 3.83 19.26
C PRO A 29 12.81 2.79 18.12
N GLU A 30 13.39 1.60 18.35
CA GLU A 30 13.63 0.51 17.38
C GLU A 30 12.38 0.06 16.59
N GLY A 31 11.86 0.90 15.70
CA GLY A 31 10.68 0.59 14.88
C GLY A 31 9.72 1.76 14.67
N LEU A 32 10.20 3.00 14.67
CA LEU A 32 9.56 4.00 13.81
C LEU A 32 9.89 3.60 12.38
N GLY A 33 8.96 2.87 11.75
CA GLY A 33 8.92 2.79 10.29
C GLY A 33 8.93 4.21 9.75
N TRP A 34 9.59 4.41 8.62
CA TRP A 34 9.45 5.65 7.85
C TRP A 34 7.97 5.73 7.46
N GLY A 35 7.17 6.46 8.25
CA GLY A 35 5.74 6.59 8.02
C GLY A 35 5.52 7.01 6.58
N ALA A 36 4.64 6.29 5.89
CA ALA A 36 4.32 6.54 4.50
C ALA A 36 3.91 8.00 4.31
N PHE A 37 4.47 8.64 3.28
CA PHE A 37 4.12 9.99 2.89
C PHE A 37 2.72 9.97 2.29
N GLY A 38 1.74 10.54 3.00
CA GLY A 38 0.37 10.67 2.47
C GLY A 38 0.35 11.60 1.24
N PHE A 39 -0.32 11.17 0.18
CA PHE A 39 -0.44 11.95 -1.06
C PHE A 39 -1.57 12.98 -0.97
N LYS A 40 -1.22 14.24 -0.67
CA LYS A 40 -2.06 15.43 -0.91
C LYS A 40 -1.20 16.52 -1.55
N ASN A 41 -1.85 17.47 -2.24
CA ASN A 41 -1.29 18.55 -3.06
C ASN A 41 -0.32 19.56 -2.36
N CYS A 42 0.58 19.12 -1.47
CA CYS A 42 1.68 19.91 -0.98
C CYS A 42 2.83 19.77 -1.97
N VAL A 43 2.95 20.74 -2.88
CA VAL A 43 3.88 20.71 -4.02
C VAL A 43 5.32 20.41 -3.60
N GLY A 44 5.76 20.90 -2.44
CA GLY A 44 7.09 20.64 -1.90
C GLY A 44 7.25 19.20 -1.41
N ASN A 45 6.27 18.65 -0.71
CA ASN A 45 6.25 17.26 -0.25
C ASN A 45 6.26 16.30 -1.43
N ASP A 46 5.39 16.52 -2.42
CA ASP A 46 5.30 15.71 -3.64
C ASP A 46 6.65 15.69 -4.38
N LEU A 47 7.22 16.87 -4.63
CA LEU A 47 8.52 16.96 -5.30
C LEU A 47 9.65 16.36 -4.45
N SER A 48 9.57 16.47 -3.12
CA SER A 48 10.53 15.85 -2.21
C SER A 48 10.45 14.33 -2.29
N SER A 49 9.25 13.76 -2.38
CA SER A 49 9.03 12.31 -2.54
C SER A 49 9.58 11.81 -3.90
N ASP A 50 9.28 12.53 -4.98
CA ASP A 50 9.78 12.21 -6.32
C ASP A 50 11.32 12.25 -6.37
N ILE A 51 11.92 13.29 -5.81
CA ILE A 51 13.38 13.41 -5.72
C ILE A 51 13.94 12.31 -4.82
N TYR A 52 13.30 12.02 -3.68
CA TYR A 52 13.71 10.96 -2.78
C TYR A 52 13.81 9.63 -3.51
N HIS A 53 12.80 9.21 -4.27
CA HIS A 53 12.86 7.97 -5.06
C HIS A 53 13.98 7.97 -6.10
N LEU A 54 14.28 9.11 -6.72
CA LEU A 54 15.39 9.25 -7.64
C LEU A 54 16.76 9.12 -6.95
N VAL A 55 16.92 9.68 -5.75
CA VAL A 55 18.19 9.67 -5.01
C VAL A 55 18.35 8.48 -4.06
N PHE A 56 17.26 7.78 -3.73
CA PHE A 56 17.22 6.67 -2.79
C PHE A 56 18.27 5.57 -3.08
N PRO A 57 18.47 5.14 -4.35
CA PRO A 57 19.52 4.17 -4.69
C PRO A 57 20.94 4.60 -4.26
N LEU A 58 21.21 5.91 -4.18
CA LEU A 58 22.52 6.42 -3.79
C LEU A 58 22.79 6.23 -2.30
N TYR A 59 21.76 6.23 -1.43
CA TYR A 59 21.94 5.99 0.00
C TYR A 59 22.40 4.55 0.32
N TYR A 60 22.18 3.59 -0.59
CA TYR A 60 22.75 2.24 -0.45
C TYR A 60 24.25 2.17 -0.73
N VAL A 61 24.83 3.20 -1.35
CA VAL A 61 26.28 3.30 -1.53
C VAL A 61 26.86 3.72 -0.18
N PRO A 62 27.69 2.89 0.50
CA PRO A 62 27.91 3.01 1.94
C PRO A 62 28.29 4.42 2.42
N PRO A 63 29.20 5.18 1.78
CA PRO A 63 29.51 6.55 2.21
C PRO A 63 28.29 7.48 2.30
N PHE A 64 27.30 7.34 1.43
CA PHE A 64 26.11 8.20 1.41
C PHE A 64 25.07 7.78 2.46
N GLY A 65 24.96 6.49 2.77
CA GLY A 65 24.05 5.97 3.81
C GLY A 65 24.44 6.38 5.23
N TYR A 66 25.71 6.71 5.48
CA TYR A 66 26.19 7.27 6.76
C TYR A 66 26.15 8.80 6.81
N GLY A 67 25.50 9.44 5.83
CA GLY A 67 25.34 10.88 5.81
C GLY A 67 26.63 11.64 5.55
N ALA A 68 26.75 12.86 6.08
CA ALA A 68 27.93 13.71 5.90
C ALA A 68 29.20 13.21 6.64
N LEU A 69 29.06 12.29 7.59
CA LEU A 69 30.15 11.87 8.48
C LEU A 69 31.38 11.31 7.76
N PRO A 70 31.28 10.29 6.88
CA PRO A 70 32.44 9.76 6.17
C PRO A 70 33.10 10.82 5.27
N PHE A 71 32.32 11.67 4.61
CA PHE A 71 32.86 12.70 3.72
C PHE A 71 33.62 13.80 4.48
N VAL A 72 33.08 14.28 5.61
CA VAL A 72 33.75 15.26 6.47
C VAL A 72 35.02 14.66 7.08
N GLY A 73 34.97 13.42 7.55
CA GLY A 73 36.13 12.72 8.12
C GLY A 73 37.26 12.52 7.10
N LEU A 74 36.93 11.96 5.93
CA LEU A 74 37.89 11.77 4.82
C LEU A 74 38.42 13.11 4.31
N GLY A 75 37.56 14.12 4.22
CA GLY A 75 37.96 15.48 3.84
C GLY A 75 38.99 16.08 4.79
N LEU A 76 38.78 15.95 6.10
CA LEU A 76 39.74 16.39 7.11
C LEU A 76 41.09 15.68 6.96
N LEU A 77 41.08 14.35 6.82
CA LEU A 77 42.30 13.55 6.66
C LEU A 77 43.06 13.92 5.38
N ALA A 78 42.36 14.07 4.26
CA ALA A 78 42.94 14.48 2.98
C ALA A 78 43.55 15.88 3.08
N TRP A 79 42.84 16.83 3.70
CA TRP A 79 43.33 18.18 3.91
C TRP A 79 44.61 18.19 4.77
N LEU A 80 44.63 17.45 5.88
CA LEU A 80 45.82 17.32 6.75
C LEU A 80 47.01 16.69 6.02
N ALA A 81 46.80 15.63 5.25
CA ALA A 81 47.84 14.97 4.47
C ALA A 81 48.43 15.90 3.41
N CYS A 82 47.57 16.61 2.66
CA CYS A 82 47.99 17.58 1.67
C CYS A 82 48.68 18.79 2.28
N ALA A 83 48.23 19.28 3.44
CA ALA A 83 48.86 20.37 4.17
C ALA A 83 50.28 19.99 4.63
N ARG A 84 50.48 18.78 5.16
CA ARG A 84 51.81 18.24 5.51
C ARG A 84 52.74 18.18 4.30
N ARG A 85 52.21 17.79 3.13
CA ARG A 85 52.95 17.75 1.85
C ARG A 85 53.09 19.10 1.16
N ARG A 86 52.71 20.21 1.81
CA ARG A 86 52.72 21.58 1.24
C ARG A 86 51.92 21.71 -0.07
N ARG A 87 50.85 20.93 -0.23
CA ARG A 87 49.92 20.96 -1.38
C ARG A 87 48.49 21.35 -0.97
N PRO A 88 48.27 22.51 -0.34
CA PRO A 88 46.95 22.89 0.18
C PRO A 88 45.87 23.04 -0.91
N GLY A 89 46.26 23.36 -2.14
CA GLY A 89 45.33 23.43 -3.28
C GLY A 89 44.72 22.07 -3.62
N LEU A 90 45.53 21.01 -3.64
CA LEU A 90 45.06 19.65 -3.88
C LEU A 90 44.11 19.17 -2.77
N GLY A 91 44.47 19.45 -1.51
CA GLY A 91 43.62 19.10 -0.37
C GLY A 91 42.26 19.79 -0.42
N ARG A 92 42.20 21.05 -0.88
CA ARG A 92 40.93 21.72 -1.12
C ARG A 92 40.10 21.01 -2.19
N TRP A 93 40.69 20.75 -3.36
CA TRP A 93 39.97 20.09 -4.44
C TRP A 93 39.34 18.77 -4.00
N ILE A 94 40.10 17.94 -3.27
CA ILE A 94 39.59 16.68 -2.71
C ILE A 94 38.39 16.91 -1.79
N VAL A 95 38.49 17.87 -0.86
CA VAL A 95 37.38 18.20 0.06
C VAL A 95 36.13 18.67 -0.69
N TRP A 96 36.29 19.49 -1.75
CA TRP A 96 35.18 19.92 -2.58
C TRP A 96 34.52 18.76 -3.33
N THR A 97 35.33 17.88 -3.95
CA THR A 97 34.82 16.71 -4.67
C THR A 97 34.08 15.74 -3.74
N LEU A 98 34.51 15.62 -2.49
CA LEU A 98 33.84 14.76 -1.50
C LEU A 98 32.52 15.37 -0.99
N LEU A 99 32.48 16.67 -0.69
CA LEU A 99 31.35 17.28 0.00
C LEU A 99 30.25 17.82 -0.93
N LEU A 100 30.57 18.19 -2.18
CA LEU A 100 29.56 18.74 -3.10
C LEU A 100 28.44 17.75 -3.44
N PRO A 101 28.71 16.47 -3.75
CA PRO A 101 27.64 15.51 -4.00
C PRO A 101 26.73 15.31 -2.79
N GLN A 102 27.32 15.22 -1.58
CA GLN A 102 26.55 15.12 -0.35
C GLN A 102 25.66 16.34 -0.12
N MET A 103 26.20 17.55 -0.33
CA MET A 103 25.39 18.76 -0.21
C MET A 103 24.25 18.78 -1.21
N PHE A 104 24.45 18.33 -2.45
CA PHE A 104 23.39 18.26 -3.45
C PHE A 104 22.27 17.31 -3.00
N LEU A 105 22.62 16.14 -2.46
CA LEU A 105 21.66 15.15 -1.98
C LEU A 105 20.82 15.63 -0.80
N ASN A 106 21.33 16.51 0.06
CA ASN A 106 20.59 17.01 1.23
C ASN A 106 20.03 18.43 1.04
N ALA A 107 20.28 19.08 -0.10
CA ALA A 107 19.89 20.48 -0.31
C ALA A 107 18.43 20.67 -0.71
N TYR A 108 17.75 19.62 -1.17
CA TYR A 108 16.41 19.76 -1.77
C TYR A 108 15.28 19.79 -0.74
N GLN A 109 15.35 19.02 0.36
CA GLN A 109 14.24 18.97 1.32
C GLN A 109 13.98 20.30 2.05
N PRO A 110 15.00 21.01 2.60
CA PRO A 110 14.74 22.25 3.34
C PRO A 110 14.00 23.34 2.55
N PRO A 111 14.36 23.69 1.30
CA PRO A 111 13.63 24.68 0.53
C PRO A 111 12.22 24.20 0.13
N LEU A 112 12.02 22.91 -0.11
CA LEU A 112 10.70 22.36 -0.45
C LEU A 112 9.76 22.40 0.75
N PHE A 113 10.24 22.01 1.94
CA PHE A 113 9.50 22.18 3.17
C PHE A 113 9.18 23.65 3.44
N ALA A 114 10.16 24.54 3.30
CA ALA A 114 9.94 25.98 3.50
C ALA A 114 8.91 26.55 2.52
N MET A 115 8.92 26.10 1.27
CA MET A 115 7.93 26.47 0.26
C MET A 115 6.52 26.07 0.70
N ASP A 116 6.32 24.82 1.12
CA ASP A 116 5.02 24.35 1.60
C ASP A 116 4.56 25.12 2.84
N MET A 117 5.46 25.42 3.79
CA MET A 117 5.11 26.20 4.98
C MET A 117 4.69 27.64 4.65
N VAL A 118 5.22 28.20 3.55
CA VAL A 118 4.83 29.54 3.07
C VAL A 118 3.50 29.50 2.32
N LEU A 119 3.28 28.47 1.50
CA LEU A 119 2.08 28.34 0.67
C LEU A 119 0.86 27.92 1.50
N GLU A 120 1.02 26.89 2.34
CA GLU A 120 -0.05 26.28 3.12
C GLU A 120 0.51 25.65 4.41
N PRO A 121 0.42 26.35 5.57
CA PRO A 121 0.97 25.84 6.84
C PRO A 121 0.39 24.49 7.31
N SER A 122 -0.81 24.10 6.85
CA SER A 122 -1.38 22.77 7.10
C SER A 122 -0.60 21.65 6.41
N CYS A 123 0.28 21.95 5.44
CA CYS A 123 1.24 20.98 4.91
C CYS A 123 2.18 20.43 5.99
N LEU A 124 2.31 21.07 7.15
CA LEU A 124 3.10 20.52 8.26
C LEU A 124 2.63 19.12 8.66
N GLU A 125 1.33 18.87 8.66
CA GLU A 125 0.77 17.57 8.99
C GLU A 125 1.16 16.51 7.94
N TRP A 126 1.17 16.91 6.66
CA TRP A 126 1.59 16.06 5.52
C TRP A 126 3.08 15.74 5.50
N TRP A 127 3.92 16.63 6.05
CA TRP A 127 5.32 16.33 6.32
C TRP A 127 5.52 15.46 7.57
N GLY A 128 4.46 14.88 8.13
CA GLY A 128 4.47 14.03 9.33
C GLY A 128 4.55 14.82 10.65
N GLY A 129 4.24 16.12 10.62
CA GLY A 129 4.33 17.02 11.76
C GLY A 129 5.77 17.41 12.12
N TRP A 130 5.92 18.27 13.15
CA TRP A 130 7.23 18.77 13.58
C TRP A 130 8.23 17.68 13.95
N HIS A 131 7.74 16.53 14.43
CA HIS A 131 8.61 15.42 14.78
C HIS A 131 9.30 14.82 13.55
N VAL A 132 8.53 14.53 12.49
CA VAL A 132 9.07 13.95 11.26
C VAL A 132 9.88 15.00 10.48
N VAL A 133 9.42 16.24 10.40
CA VAL A 133 10.19 17.35 9.81
C VAL A 133 11.54 17.52 10.49
N TRP A 134 11.58 17.43 11.81
CA TRP A 134 12.85 17.48 12.55
C TRP A 134 13.77 16.33 12.14
N TRP A 135 13.22 15.13 11.92
CA TRP A 135 13.97 13.96 11.51
C TRP A 135 14.48 13.99 10.08
N THR A 136 13.71 14.53 9.15
CA THR A 136 14.05 14.56 7.73
C THR A 136 14.77 15.87 7.41
N VAL A 137 14.03 16.97 7.39
CA VAL A 137 14.52 18.30 7.05
C VAL A 137 15.57 18.78 8.06
N GLY A 138 15.36 18.54 9.36
CA GLY A 138 16.31 18.93 10.40
C GLY A 138 17.65 18.20 10.27
N HIS A 139 17.62 16.90 9.94
CA HIS A 139 18.82 16.11 9.65
C HIS A 139 19.59 16.67 8.45
N ASP A 140 18.90 16.90 7.33
CA ASP A 140 19.48 17.46 6.11
C ASP A 140 20.13 18.84 6.36
N VAL A 141 19.49 19.69 7.16
CA VAL A 141 20.07 20.98 7.57
C VAL A 141 21.36 20.79 8.36
N LEU A 142 21.41 19.85 9.31
CA LEU A 142 22.63 19.57 10.08
C LEU A 142 23.77 19.10 9.17
N GLU A 143 23.47 18.26 8.18
CA GLU A 143 24.45 17.78 7.20
C GLU A 143 25.00 18.90 6.30
N LEU A 144 24.12 19.77 5.83
CA LEU A 144 24.48 20.94 5.04
C LEU A 144 25.36 21.90 5.83
N VAL A 145 25.04 22.13 7.12
CA VAL A 145 25.84 22.96 8.02
C VAL A 145 27.23 22.35 8.21
N ALA A 146 27.30 21.04 8.51
CA ALA A 146 28.57 20.33 8.69
C ALA A 146 29.46 20.42 7.43
N SER A 147 28.89 20.15 6.26
CA SER A 147 29.58 20.21 4.97
C SER A 147 30.05 21.63 4.65
N THR A 148 29.22 22.64 4.92
CA THR A 148 29.57 24.06 4.73
C THR A 148 30.73 24.46 5.62
N LEU A 149 30.72 24.07 6.90
CA LEU A 149 31.80 24.36 7.84
C LEU A 149 33.13 23.73 7.40
N ALA A 150 33.10 22.49 6.90
CA ALA A 150 34.27 21.82 6.33
C ALA A 150 34.81 22.54 5.07
N LEU A 151 33.93 22.98 4.16
CA LEU A 151 34.33 23.77 2.99
C LEU A 151 34.92 25.14 3.37
N LEU A 152 34.38 25.79 4.40
CA LEU A 152 34.92 27.04 4.95
C LEU A 152 36.30 26.81 5.59
N ALA A 153 36.52 25.68 6.25
CA ALA A 153 37.78 25.35 6.92
C ALA A 153 38.97 25.26 5.95
N VAL A 154 38.73 24.94 4.66
CA VAL A 154 39.77 24.79 3.61
C VAL A 154 39.99 26.04 2.75
N ARG A 155 39.25 27.13 2.97
CA ARG A 155 39.44 28.39 2.25
C ARG A 155 40.74 29.09 2.71
N THR A 156 41.66 29.36 1.78
CA THR A 156 42.98 29.97 2.07
C THR A 156 42.89 31.47 2.33
N SER A 157 41.90 32.13 1.75
CA SER A 157 41.81 33.59 1.65
C SER A 157 40.42 34.00 2.12
N ALA A 158 40.25 34.20 3.42
CA ALA A 158 39.03 34.82 3.92
C ALA A 158 39.24 36.34 3.85
N PRO A 159 38.49 37.12 3.04
CA PRO A 159 38.17 38.49 3.45
C PRO A 159 37.60 38.40 4.86
N ARG A 160 37.87 39.36 5.74
CA ARG A 160 37.45 39.35 7.16
C ARG A 160 35.97 38.96 7.26
N LEU A 161 35.68 37.68 7.49
CA LEU A 161 34.32 37.24 7.68
C LEU A 161 33.88 37.84 9.02
N PRO A 162 32.75 38.57 9.06
CA PRO A 162 32.19 39.01 10.34
C PRO A 162 31.97 37.76 11.20
N ARG A 163 32.10 37.87 12.54
CA ARG A 163 31.92 36.73 13.45
C ARG A 163 30.48 36.19 13.48
N GLY A 164 29.54 36.90 12.87
CA GLY A 164 28.10 36.59 12.84
C GLY A 164 27.69 35.20 12.31
N PRO A 165 28.20 34.67 11.19
CA PRO A 165 27.72 33.42 10.61
C PRO A 165 28.18 32.18 11.40
N VAL A 166 29.31 32.24 12.11
CA VAL A 166 29.75 31.13 12.99
C VAL A 166 28.88 31.04 14.23
N VAL A 167 28.53 32.19 14.83
CA VAL A 167 27.62 32.26 15.98
C VAL A 167 26.20 31.89 15.54
N ALA A 168 25.75 32.35 14.38
CA ALA A 168 24.44 31.99 13.83
C ALA A 168 24.32 30.48 13.57
N ALA A 169 25.35 29.83 13.00
CA ALA A 169 25.35 28.38 12.80
C ALA A 169 25.28 27.62 14.13
N LEU A 170 26.01 28.07 15.16
CA LEU A 170 26.00 27.44 16.49
C LEU A 170 24.66 27.65 17.22
N VAL A 171 24.06 28.83 17.07
CA VAL A 171 22.72 29.15 17.59
C VAL A 171 21.64 28.37 16.86
N VAL A 172 21.75 28.19 15.54
CA VAL A 172 20.83 27.33 14.77
C VAL A 172 20.95 25.90 15.26
N VAL A 173 22.15 25.33 15.39
CA VAL A 173 22.34 23.96 15.93
C VAL A 173 21.77 23.81 17.36
N LEU A 174 21.96 24.80 18.24
CA LEU A 174 21.42 24.78 19.61
C LEU A 174 19.92 25.10 19.72
N ALA A 175 19.37 25.91 18.81
CA ALA A 175 17.93 26.21 18.76
C ALA A 175 17.14 25.08 18.10
N LEU A 176 17.81 24.32 17.25
CA LEU A 176 17.27 23.17 16.56
C LEU A 176 17.34 21.89 17.41
N THR A 177 18.27 21.73 18.36
CA THR A 177 18.16 20.65 19.36
C THR A 177 16.86 20.80 20.14
N PRO A 178 15.83 19.97 19.91
CA PRO A 178 14.58 20.11 20.61
C PRO A 178 14.89 19.80 22.07
N ALA A 179 14.62 20.74 22.96
CA ALA A 179 14.44 20.41 24.35
C ALA A 179 13.45 19.24 24.40
N ALA A 180 13.86 18.20 25.11
CA ALA A 180 13.26 16.87 25.22
C ALA A 180 11.84 16.85 25.81
N ASP A 181 10.90 17.64 25.28
CA ASP A 181 9.48 17.58 25.64
C ASP A 181 8.78 16.34 25.03
N ALA A 182 9.52 15.52 24.28
CA ALA A 182 9.06 14.21 23.84
C ALA A 182 9.03 13.14 24.97
N THR A 183 9.54 13.41 26.17
CA THR A 183 9.82 12.34 27.17
C THR A 183 8.77 12.11 28.26
N ARG A 184 7.60 12.77 28.24
CA ARG A 184 6.46 12.30 29.06
C ARG A 184 5.67 11.25 28.28
N GLY A 185 6.26 10.07 28.14
CA GLY A 185 5.61 8.88 27.60
C GLY A 185 4.38 8.55 28.44
N GLY A 186 3.19 8.91 27.94
CA GLY A 186 1.95 8.42 28.50
C GLY A 186 1.83 6.92 28.26
N LYS A 187 0.97 6.25 29.03
CA LYS A 187 0.68 4.83 28.88
C LYS A 187 0.27 4.53 27.42
N VAL A 188 0.94 3.56 26.82
CA VAL A 188 0.56 2.96 25.54
C VAL A 188 0.00 1.59 25.89
N THR A 189 -1.30 1.40 25.69
CA THR A 189 -1.90 0.08 25.78
C THR A 189 -1.92 -0.52 24.39
N VAL A 190 -1.28 -1.69 24.25
CA VAL A 190 -1.35 -2.55 23.08
C VAL A 190 -2.24 -3.71 23.50
N PRO A 191 -3.56 -3.64 23.26
CA PRO A 191 -4.43 -4.74 23.60
C PRO A 191 -4.10 -5.93 22.69
N ASP A 192 -4.11 -7.13 23.26
CA ASP A 192 -4.20 -8.34 22.44
C ASP A 192 -5.57 -8.35 21.75
N TRP A 193 -5.65 -8.89 20.54
CA TRP A 193 -6.91 -9.05 19.81
C TRP A 193 -7.93 -9.84 20.66
N GLU A 194 -7.46 -10.86 21.39
CA GLU A 194 -8.31 -11.62 22.31
C GLU A 194 -8.80 -10.77 23.50
N GLU A 195 -7.99 -9.82 23.99
CA GLU A 195 -8.39 -8.87 25.05
C GLU A 195 -9.43 -7.85 24.55
N CYS A 196 -9.42 -7.51 23.26
CA CYS A 196 -10.37 -6.57 22.68
C CYS A 196 -11.80 -7.09 22.60
N HIS A 197 -11.98 -8.41 22.48
CA HIS A 197 -13.29 -9.05 22.51
C HIS A 197 -13.70 -9.55 23.91
N GLY A 198 -12.83 -9.38 24.90
CA GLY A 198 -13.00 -9.83 26.28
C GLY A 198 -13.58 -8.79 27.24
N ALA A 199 -13.20 -8.90 28.51
CA ALA A 199 -13.64 -7.97 29.55
C ALA A 199 -12.94 -6.61 29.44
N VAL A 200 -13.71 -5.52 29.61
CA VAL A 200 -13.18 -4.15 29.63
C VAL A 200 -12.04 -4.02 30.66
N ARG A 201 -10.89 -3.52 30.21
CA ARG A 201 -9.73 -3.33 31.06
C ARG A 201 -10.00 -2.26 32.13
N GLN A 202 -9.61 -2.55 33.36
CA GLN A 202 -9.80 -1.63 34.49
C GLN A 202 -9.18 -0.24 34.17
N GLY A 203 -10.00 0.81 34.26
CA GLY A 203 -9.58 2.19 34.02
C GLY A 203 -10.04 2.80 32.69
N TYR A 204 -10.70 2.03 31.81
CA TYR A 204 -11.36 2.55 30.61
C TYR A 204 -12.88 2.35 30.70
N SER A 205 -13.64 3.22 30.03
CA SER A 205 -15.04 2.93 29.73
C SER A 205 -15.13 1.87 28.62
N GLU A 206 -16.28 1.22 28.47
CA GLU A 206 -16.50 0.24 27.39
C GLU A 206 -16.31 0.88 26.00
N GLU A 207 -16.83 2.10 25.81
CA GLU A 207 -16.70 2.87 24.56
C GLU A 207 -15.24 3.26 24.28
N ASP A 208 -14.52 3.73 25.30
CA ASP A 208 -13.10 4.08 25.17
C ASP A 208 -12.24 2.85 24.89
N TRP A 209 -12.54 1.71 25.51
CA TRP A 209 -11.83 0.46 25.28
C TRP A 209 -12.06 -0.04 23.85
N ARG A 210 -13.31 -0.05 23.38
CA ARG A 210 -13.64 -0.42 22.00
C ARG A 210 -12.97 0.50 20.99
N PHE A 211 -13.02 1.82 21.19
CA PHE A 211 -12.30 2.77 20.33
C PHE A 211 -10.80 2.49 20.32
N LEU A 212 -10.20 2.26 21.48
CA LEU A 212 -8.76 2.00 21.59
C LEU A 212 -8.39 0.72 20.85
N CYS A 213 -9.18 -0.33 20.97
CA CYS A 213 -9.03 -1.59 20.27
C CYS A 213 -9.14 -1.42 18.75
N GLU A 214 -10.25 -0.89 18.25
CA GLU A 214 -10.46 -0.67 16.82
C GLU A 214 -9.39 0.27 16.23
N ALA A 215 -8.98 1.31 16.97
CA ALA A 215 -7.96 2.23 16.49
C ALA A 215 -6.58 1.57 16.44
N ARG A 216 -6.21 0.74 17.42
CA ARG A 216 -4.92 0.03 17.44
C ARG A 216 -4.85 -1.08 16.40
N ASP A 217 -5.95 -1.82 16.24
CA ASP A 217 -6.12 -2.87 15.25
C ASP A 217 -6.13 -2.31 13.83
N SER A 218 -6.72 -1.14 13.62
CA SER A 218 -6.66 -0.52 12.31
C SER A 218 -5.24 0.00 12.03
N LEU A 219 -4.47 0.43 13.03
CA LEU A 219 -3.13 1.01 12.85
C LEU A 219 -1.99 -0.02 12.64
N MET A 220 -2.26 -1.27 12.24
CA MET A 220 -1.23 -2.34 12.17
C MET A 220 0.09 -1.85 11.57
N ASP A 221 1.19 -2.01 12.33
CA ASP A 221 2.57 -1.61 11.99
C ASP A 221 2.84 -0.11 11.76
N GLU A 222 1.84 0.76 11.87
CA GLU A 222 2.00 2.22 11.72
C GLU A 222 2.54 2.90 12.99
N PRO A 223 3.21 4.07 12.89
CA PRO A 223 3.67 4.85 14.03
C PRO A 223 2.56 5.16 15.06
N GLY A 224 1.29 5.16 14.62
CA GLY A 224 0.12 5.33 15.47
C GLY A 224 -0.05 4.25 16.55
N THR A 225 0.43 3.02 16.33
CA THR A 225 0.36 1.91 17.32
C THR A 225 1.06 2.22 18.64
N ARG A 226 2.03 3.15 18.63
CA ARG A 226 2.81 3.55 19.81
C ARG A 226 2.38 4.90 20.39
N MET A 227 1.38 5.55 19.80
CA MET A 227 0.86 6.81 20.33
C MET A 227 0.29 6.61 21.74
N PRO A 228 0.64 7.42 22.76
CA PRO A 228 0.03 7.31 24.09
C PRO A 228 -1.51 7.36 24.03
N ASP A 229 -2.19 6.52 24.81
CA ASP A 229 -3.65 6.36 24.74
C ASP A 229 -4.38 7.71 24.86
N GLY A 230 -3.92 8.57 25.77
CA GLY A 230 -4.48 9.92 25.96
C GLY A 230 -4.39 10.81 24.71
N ARG A 231 -3.32 10.69 23.92
CA ARG A 231 -3.20 11.41 22.64
C ARG A 231 -4.12 10.81 21.58
N LEU A 232 -4.23 9.48 21.52
CA LEU A 232 -5.11 8.79 20.58
C LEU A 232 -6.59 9.14 20.84
N PHE A 233 -7.02 9.18 22.10
CA PHE A 233 -8.36 9.66 22.45
C PHE A 233 -8.56 11.15 22.15
N ALA A 234 -7.57 12.00 22.41
CA ALA A 234 -7.66 13.43 22.10
C ALA A 234 -7.80 13.66 20.58
N TYR A 235 -7.08 12.87 19.78
CA TYR A 235 -7.18 12.85 18.34
C TYR A 235 -8.56 12.36 17.88
N GLY A 236 -9.05 11.23 18.38
CA GLY A 236 -10.39 10.73 18.05
C GLY A 236 -11.51 11.74 18.36
N ARG A 237 -11.47 12.38 19.54
CA ARG A 237 -12.41 13.46 19.90
C ARG A 237 -12.26 14.72 19.05
N HIS A 238 -11.08 15.01 18.55
CA HIS A 238 -10.89 16.11 17.61
C HIS A 238 -11.60 15.82 16.29
N LEU A 239 -11.40 14.62 15.72
CA LEU A 239 -12.06 14.19 14.50
C LEU A 239 -13.59 14.15 14.64
N CYS A 240 -14.10 13.62 15.76
CA CYS A 240 -15.54 13.61 16.02
C CYS A 240 -16.14 15.03 16.00
N ARG A 241 -15.46 16.01 16.64
CA ARG A 241 -15.91 17.42 16.62
C ARG A 241 -15.89 18.05 15.23
N LEU A 242 -15.02 17.59 14.32
CA LEU A 242 -15.03 18.05 12.93
C LEU A 242 -16.28 17.54 12.21
N VAL A 243 -16.61 16.26 12.38
CA VAL A 243 -17.82 15.63 11.80
C VAL A 243 -19.09 16.31 12.33
N GLU A 244 -19.18 16.54 13.64
CA GLU A 244 -20.34 17.20 14.26
C GLU A 244 -20.59 18.62 13.74
N LYS A 245 -19.54 19.32 13.32
CA LYS A 245 -19.64 20.66 12.71
C LYS A 245 -20.01 20.62 11.23
N GLY A 246 -20.33 19.45 10.68
CA GLY A 246 -20.58 19.25 9.25
C GLY A 246 -19.31 19.32 8.41
N GLY A 247 -18.13 19.25 9.04
CA GLY A 247 -16.88 19.07 8.32
C GLY A 247 -16.85 17.68 7.68
N ARG A 248 -16.35 17.60 6.44
CA ARG A 248 -15.96 16.31 5.88
C ARG A 248 -14.71 15.84 6.60
N LEU A 249 -14.66 14.56 6.96
CA LEU A 249 -13.37 13.93 7.22
C LEU A 249 -12.54 14.05 5.93
N PRO A 250 -11.22 14.22 6.01
CA PRO A 250 -10.35 14.14 4.84
C PRO A 250 -10.66 12.84 4.07
N ASP A 251 -10.74 12.92 2.75
CA ASP A 251 -11.27 11.84 1.91
C ASP A 251 -10.52 10.51 2.16
N ALA A 252 -11.26 9.48 2.58
CA ALA A 252 -10.74 8.16 2.94
C ALA A 252 -10.41 7.27 1.73
N ARG A 253 -10.44 7.82 0.51
CA ARG A 253 -10.30 7.05 -0.74
C ARG A 253 -8.86 6.60 -1.03
N ASN A 254 -7.85 7.15 -0.35
CA ASN A 254 -6.45 6.92 -0.68
C ASN A 254 -5.71 5.94 0.25
N GLY A 255 -6.42 5.05 0.93
CA GLY A 255 -5.84 3.84 1.56
C GLY A 255 -4.99 4.02 2.83
N ASP A 256 -4.19 5.08 2.93
CA ASP A 256 -3.04 5.06 3.85
C ASP A 256 -3.21 5.88 5.15
N GLU A 257 -4.27 6.70 5.29
CA GLU A 257 -4.28 7.72 6.34
C GLU A 257 -5.44 7.69 7.35
N PHE A 258 -6.39 6.75 7.26
CA PHE A 258 -7.58 6.80 8.14
C PHE A 258 -8.05 5.47 8.73
N ASP A 259 -7.11 4.69 9.23
CA ASP A 259 -7.43 3.54 10.07
C ASP A 259 -8.09 3.93 11.41
N VAL A 260 -7.75 5.09 11.99
CA VAL A 260 -8.46 5.58 13.20
C VAL A 260 -9.90 6.03 12.88
N ALA A 261 -10.22 6.44 11.64
CA ALA A 261 -11.59 6.83 11.30
C ALA A 261 -12.56 5.65 11.32
N ARG A 262 -12.06 4.43 11.02
CA ARG A 262 -12.83 3.18 11.14
C ARG A 262 -13.26 2.94 12.59
N ALA A 263 -12.44 3.37 13.56
CA ALA A 263 -12.68 3.24 15.00
C ALA A 263 -13.58 4.35 15.60
N LEU A 264 -13.69 5.50 14.94
CA LEU A 264 -14.47 6.64 15.46
C LEU A 264 -15.95 6.34 15.75
N PRO A 265 -16.68 5.47 15.02
CA PRO A 265 -18.06 5.14 15.36
C PRO A 265 -18.22 4.65 16.80
N ALA A 266 -17.19 4.01 17.38
CA ALA A 266 -17.21 3.53 18.75
C ALA A 266 -17.36 4.65 19.80
N ASN A 267 -16.84 5.86 19.51
CA ASN A 267 -16.86 7.01 20.43
C ASN A 267 -17.51 8.28 19.84
N CYS A 268 -18.04 8.21 18.62
CA CYS A 268 -18.66 9.33 17.91
C CYS A 268 -20.05 8.95 17.37
N PRO A 269 -21.12 9.10 18.17
CA PRO A 269 -22.48 8.71 17.77
C PRO A 269 -23.00 9.43 16.52
N ALA A 270 -22.53 10.66 16.27
CA ALA A 270 -22.88 11.40 15.06
C ALA A 270 -22.32 10.73 13.81
N LEU A 271 -21.06 10.28 13.84
CA LEU A 271 -20.44 9.55 12.75
C LEU A 271 -21.04 8.15 12.60
N ALA A 272 -21.32 7.44 13.69
CA ALA A 272 -21.98 6.13 13.64
C ALA A 272 -23.29 6.19 12.85
N ARG A 273 -24.15 7.20 13.10
CA ARG A 273 -25.39 7.41 12.32
C ARG A 273 -25.18 7.80 10.87
N VAL A 274 -24.05 8.43 10.53
CA VAL A 274 -23.70 8.72 9.13
C VAL A 274 -23.24 7.43 8.44
N ASN A 275 -22.37 6.65 9.10
CA ASN A 275 -21.89 5.38 8.58
C ASN A 275 -23.03 4.37 8.40
N GLU A 276 -23.94 4.23 9.37
CA GLU A 276 -25.13 3.36 9.25
C GLU A 276 -25.99 3.75 8.04
N ARG A 277 -26.21 5.06 7.82
CA ARG A 277 -26.98 5.53 6.67
C ARG A 277 -26.26 5.26 5.35
N ASN A 278 -24.95 5.53 5.29
CA ASN A 278 -24.14 5.28 4.10
C ASN A 278 -24.08 3.77 3.80
N GLN A 279 -23.90 2.92 4.81
CA GLN A 279 -23.93 1.46 4.66
C GLN A 279 -25.30 0.96 4.22
N ALA A 280 -26.39 1.50 4.78
CA ALA A 280 -27.74 1.15 4.35
C ALA A 280 -28.03 1.58 2.91
N GLU A 281 -27.50 2.73 2.49
CA GLU A 281 -27.59 3.22 1.11
C GLU A 281 -26.78 2.36 0.16
N LEU A 282 -25.49 2.12 0.45
CA LEU A 282 -24.62 1.22 -0.32
C LEU A 282 -25.24 -0.18 -0.46
N LYS A 283 -25.75 -0.73 0.65
CA LYS A 283 -26.42 -2.03 0.64
C LYS A 283 -27.67 -2.03 -0.23
N ARG A 284 -28.47 -0.97 -0.20
CA ARG A 284 -29.65 -0.84 -1.06
C ARG A 284 -29.24 -0.76 -2.53
N GLU A 285 -28.24 0.05 -2.86
CA GLU A 285 -27.70 0.17 -4.23
C GLU A 285 -27.13 -1.16 -4.74
N GLU A 286 -26.43 -1.90 -3.86
CA GLU A 286 -25.90 -3.23 -4.14
C GLU A 286 -27.02 -4.25 -4.35
N GLU A 287 -28.04 -4.28 -3.49
CA GLU A 287 -29.21 -5.15 -3.63
C GLU A 287 -29.98 -4.87 -4.92
N GLU A 288 -30.18 -3.59 -5.26
CA GLU A 288 -30.82 -3.15 -6.51
C GLU A 288 -29.98 -3.54 -7.73
N TYR A 289 -28.66 -3.37 -7.66
CA TYR A 289 -27.71 -3.79 -8.69
C TYR A 289 -27.80 -5.29 -8.93
N TYR A 290 -27.64 -6.12 -7.90
CA TYR A 290 -27.74 -7.57 -8.03
C TYR A 290 -29.15 -8.00 -8.44
N ALA A 291 -30.22 -7.32 -8.01
CA ALA A 291 -31.57 -7.61 -8.49
C ALA A 291 -31.72 -7.37 -10.00
N ARG A 292 -31.19 -6.25 -10.51
CA ARG A 292 -31.15 -5.93 -11.95
C ARG A 292 -30.37 -6.97 -12.73
N ARG A 293 -29.14 -7.29 -12.31
CA ARG A 293 -28.30 -8.30 -12.97
C ARG A 293 -28.93 -9.69 -12.97
N ARG A 294 -29.58 -10.09 -11.87
CA ARG A 294 -30.34 -11.34 -11.81
C ARG A 294 -31.51 -11.37 -12.79
N ALA A 295 -32.20 -10.25 -12.96
CA ALA A 295 -33.29 -10.13 -13.94
C ALA A 295 -32.75 -10.22 -15.38
N GLU A 296 -31.60 -9.61 -15.66
CA GLU A 296 -30.90 -9.72 -16.94
C GLU A 296 -30.53 -11.18 -17.24
N CYS A 297 -29.89 -11.89 -16.31
CA CYS A 297 -29.59 -13.32 -16.45
C CYS A 297 -30.85 -14.17 -16.70
N ALA A 298 -31.95 -13.86 -16.02
CA ALA A 298 -33.21 -14.58 -16.19
C ALA A 298 -33.90 -14.31 -17.53
N ALA A 299 -33.63 -13.15 -18.15
CA ALA A 299 -34.15 -12.75 -19.45
C ALA A 299 -33.35 -13.31 -20.63
N LEU A 300 -32.13 -13.80 -20.40
CA LEU A 300 -31.30 -14.38 -21.45
C LEU A 300 -32.00 -15.57 -22.13
N PRO A 301 -31.88 -15.70 -23.46
CA PRO A 301 -32.41 -16.84 -24.17
C PRO A 301 -31.79 -18.14 -23.63
N ARG A 302 -32.62 -19.08 -23.20
CA ARG A 302 -32.13 -20.40 -22.80
C ARG A 302 -31.39 -21.08 -23.95
N HIS A 303 -30.23 -21.64 -23.64
CA HIS A 303 -29.46 -22.45 -24.57
C HIS A 303 -30.32 -23.62 -25.10
N LYS A 304 -30.26 -23.85 -26.41
CA LYS A 304 -31.01 -24.93 -27.11
C LYS A 304 -30.01 -25.97 -27.62
N PRO A 305 -29.57 -26.89 -26.76
CA PRO A 305 -28.45 -27.77 -27.08
C PRO A 305 -28.81 -28.74 -28.22
N ARG A 306 -27.85 -28.97 -29.14
CA ARG A 306 -28.02 -29.93 -30.25
C ARG A 306 -28.16 -31.38 -29.81
N THR A 307 -27.65 -31.69 -28.61
CA THR A 307 -27.82 -32.98 -27.94
C THR A 307 -28.56 -32.75 -26.64
N LYS A 308 -29.49 -33.63 -26.25
CA LYS A 308 -30.19 -33.48 -24.97
C LYS A 308 -29.22 -33.73 -23.80
N PRO A 309 -29.04 -32.77 -22.86
CA PRO A 309 -28.22 -32.97 -21.67
C PRO A 309 -28.91 -33.93 -20.68
N VAL A 310 -28.11 -34.56 -19.83
CA VAL A 310 -28.56 -35.40 -18.72
C VAL A 310 -29.06 -34.53 -17.57
N ARG A 311 -28.28 -33.52 -17.23
CA ARG A 311 -28.61 -32.47 -16.26
C ARG A 311 -28.33 -31.12 -16.91
N GLN A 312 -29.24 -30.19 -16.71
CA GLN A 312 -29.11 -28.79 -17.15
C GLN A 312 -29.66 -27.91 -16.04
N ALA A 313 -28.89 -26.90 -15.66
CA ALA A 313 -29.34 -25.87 -14.74
C ALA A 313 -28.72 -24.53 -15.12
N THR A 314 -29.46 -23.46 -14.85
CA THR A 314 -28.99 -22.09 -15.02
C THR A 314 -29.11 -21.40 -13.68
N THR A 315 -28.04 -20.74 -13.27
CA THR A 315 -28.00 -19.87 -12.10
C THR A 315 -27.16 -18.63 -12.44
N HIS A 316 -27.04 -17.72 -11.49
CA HIS A 316 -25.98 -16.72 -11.52
C HIS A 316 -24.99 -16.99 -10.39
N MET A 317 -23.77 -16.53 -10.58
CA MET A 317 -22.68 -16.67 -9.62
C MET A 317 -21.94 -15.33 -9.50
N SER A 318 -21.56 -14.93 -8.30
CA SER A 318 -20.62 -13.84 -8.09
C SER A 318 -19.21 -14.31 -8.39
N VAL A 319 -18.40 -13.43 -8.98
CA VAL A 319 -16.97 -13.66 -9.16
C VAL A 319 -16.17 -12.49 -8.64
N GLU A 320 -14.99 -12.82 -8.14
CA GLU A 320 -13.99 -11.90 -7.62
C GLU A 320 -12.61 -12.35 -8.15
N PHE A 321 -11.67 -11.42 -8.28
CA PHE A 321 -10.29 -11.68 -8.71
C PHE A 321 -10.15 -12.43 -10.04
N TYR A 322 -11.03 -12.16 -11.01
CA TYR A 322 -11.00 -12.77 -12.34
C TYR A 322 -11.15 -14.30 -12.37
N ALA A 323 -11.69 -14.93 -11.31
CA ALA A 323 -11.73 -16.38 -11.20
C ALA A 323 -13.06 -16.91 -10.67
N LEU A 324 -13.46 -18.07 -11.20
CA LEU A 324 -14.45 -18.95 -10.60
C LEU A 324 -13.78 -20.29 -10.33
N ASP A 325 -13.69 -20.68 -9.06
CA ASP A 325 -13.02 -21.91 -8.64
C ASP A 325 -14.01 -22.94 -8.12
N THR A 326 -13.68 -24.22 -8.32
CA THR A 326 -14.39 -25.33 -7.70
C THR A 326 -13.40 -26.43 -7.28
N SER A 327 -13.63 -26.96 -6.08
CA SER A 327 -12.90 -28.09 -5.51
C SER A 327 -13.86 -29.21 -5.15
N GLU A 328 -13.41 -30.45 -5.33
CA GLU A 328 -14.10 -31.62 -4.78
C GLU A 328 -13.71 -31.79 -3.31
N GLU A 329 -14.60 -32.41 -2.52
CA GLU A 329 -14.36 -32.66 -1.10
C GLU A 329 -13.04 -33.42 -0.88
N GLY A 330 -12.17 -32.88 -0.03
CA GLY A 330 -10.85 -33.45 0.28
C GLY A 330 -9.76 -33.09 -0.73
N PHE A 331 -10.04 -32.22 -1.69
CA PHE A 331 -9.09 -31.69 -2.67
C PHE A 331 -8.95 -30.17 -2.55
N ASP A 332 -8.84 -29.63 -1.34
CA ASP A 332 -8.68 -28.18 -1.16
C ASP A 332 -7.30 -27.73 -1.69
N GLY A 333 -7.29 -26.92 -2.74
CA GLY A 333 -6.08 -26.35 -3.33
C GLY A 333 -6.42 -25.24 -4.31
N GLY A 334 -5.85 -24.05 -4.11
CA GLY A 334 -6.09 -22.86 -4.93
C GLY A 334 -5.50 -22.99 -6.33
N VAL A 335 -6.26 -23.61 -7.24
CA VAL A 335 -5.88 -23.68 -8.67
C VAL A 335 -5.92 -22.31 -9.33
N SER A 336 -6.64 -21.34 -8.75
CA SER A 336 -6.61 -19.95 -9.19
C SER A 336 -5.21 -19.33 -9.17
N GLU A 337 -4.32 -19.75 -8.26
CA GLU A 337 -2.92 -19.28 -8.28
C GLU A 337 -2.16 -19.78 -9.52
N GLU A 338 -2.57 -20.93 -10.07
CA GLU A 338 -1.99 -21.49 -11.30
C GLU A 338 -2.56 -20.85 -12.57
N LEU A 339 -3.73 -20.19 -12.52
CA LEU A 339 -4.29 -19.45 -13.66
C LEU A 339 -3.33 -18.33 -14.13
N GLY A 340 -2.46 -17.83 -13.23
CA GLY A 340 -1.40 -16.89 -13.56
C GLY A 340 -1.88 -15.62 -14.28
N SER A 341 -0.94 -14.80 -14.75
CA SER A 341 -1.26 -13.65 -15.62
C SER A 341 -1.34 -14.04 -17.10
N GLY A 342 -1.62 -15.31 -17.40
CA GLY A 342 -1.56 -15.87 -18.75
C GLY A 342 -2.88 -15.77 -19.50
N ASP A 343 -2.85 -16.02 -20.82
CA ASP A 343 -4.05 -16.07 -21.68
C ASP A 343 -4.88 -17.38 -21.48
N GLU A 344 -4.74 -18.04 -20.32
CA GLU A 344 -5.38 -19.33 -20.05
C GLU A 344 -6.81 -19.13 -19.54
N VAL A 345 -7.78 -19.71 -20.24
CA VAL A 345 -9.22 -19.58 -19.91
C VAL A 345 -9.64 -20.51 -18.77
N MET A 346 -8.94 -21.63 -18.60
CA MET A 346 -9.24 -22.64 -17.58
C MET A 346 -7.98 -23.40 -17.19
N VAL A 347 -7.87 -23.74 -15.91
CA VAL A 347 -6.85 -24.65 -15.39
C VAL A 347 -7.53 -25.78 -14.63
N ALA A 348 -7.00 -26.99 -14.77
CA ALA A 348 -7.54 -28.19 -14.15
C ALA A 348 -6.44 -29.06 -13.58
N VAL A 349 -6.55 -29.37 -12.29
CA VAL A 349 -5.76 -30.42 -11.62
C VAL A 349 -6.74 -31.45 -11.03
N PRO A 350 -6.28 -32.64 -10.58
CA PRO A 350 -7.20 -33.63 -10.03
C PRO A 350 -8.02 -33.07 -8.86
N GLY A 351 -9.35 -33.11 -8.99
CA GLY A 351 -10.28 -32.62 -7.96
C GLY A 351 -10.46 -31.11 -7.91
N ASN A 352 -9.76 -30.32 -8.74
CA ASN A 352 -9.93 -28.87 -8.77
C ASN A 352 -9.99 -28.31 -10.18
N LEU A 353 -10.82 -27.31 -10.37
CA LEU A 353 -11.03 -26.66 -11.65
C LEU A 353 -11.22 -25.16 -11.41
N ALA A 354 -10.51 -24.36 -12.18
CA ALA A 354 -10.56 -22.91 -12.13
C ALA A 354 -10.88 -22.37 -13.52
N PHE A 355 -11.68 -21.32 -13.59
CA PHE A 355 -12.04 -20.63 -14.82
C PHE A 355 -11.64 -19.16 -14.73
N HIS A 356 -10.96 -18.64 -15.75
CA HIS A 356 -10.70 -17.21 -15.87
C HIS A 356 -11.95 -16.48 -16.36
N THR A 357 -12.30 -15.38 -15.70
CA THR A 357 -13.40 -14.50 -16.09
C THR A 357 -12.88 -13.28 -16.83
N LEU A 358 -13.71 -12.68 -17.68
CA LEU A 358 -13.35 -11.45 -18.40
C LEU A 358 -13.46 -10.22 -17.48
N THR A 359 -14.19 -10.34 -16.37
CA THR A 359 -14.42 -9.30 -15.36
C THR A 359 -13.76 -9.62 -14.03
N GLU A 360 -13.17 -8.63 -13.38
CA GLU A 360 -12.54 -8.76 -12.05
C GLU A 360 -13.55 -9.09 -10.97
N MET A 361 -14.65 -8.33 -10.96
CA MET A 361 -15.72 -8.42 -9.99
C MET A 361 -17.05 -8.26 -10.72
N GLY A 362 -17.97 -9.20 -10.52
CA GLY A 362 -19.26 -9.11 -11.20
C GLY A 362 -20.17 -10.31 -10.99
N LEU A 363 -21.21 -10.36 -11.81
CA LEU A 363 -22.19 -11.45 -11.83
C LEU A 363 -22.10 -12.21 -13.15
N LEU A 364 -21.86 -13.51 -13.08
CA LEU A 364 -21.91 -14.42 -14.21
C LEU A 364 -23.31 -15.03 -14.34
N CYS A 365 -23.85 -15.09 -15.56
CA CYS A 365 -25.03 -15.89 -15.87
C CYS A 365 -24.58 -17.28 -16.34
N VAL A 366 -24.57 -18.26 -15.45
CA VAL A 366 -23.94 -19.58 -15.69
C VAL A 366 -24.98 -20.64 -15.99
N THR A 367 -24.85 -21.31 -17.14
CA THR A 367 -25.58 -22.53 -17.48
C THR A 367 -24.65 -23.74 -17.46
N GLY A 368 -24.93 -24.68 -16.57
CA GLY A 368 -24.24 -25.96 -16.48
C GLY A 368 -25.01 -27.06 -17.20
N GLU A 369 -24.32 -27.82 -18.04
CA GLU A 369 -24.87 -28.95 -18.80
C GLU A 369 -23.96 -30.17 -18.68
N SER A 370 -24.56 -31.35 -18.51
CA SER A 370 -23.82 -32.60 -18.48
C SER A 370 -24.30 -33.58 -19.54
N TYR A 371 -23.39 -34.37 -20.11
CA TYR A 371 -23.69 -35.27 -21.23
C TYR A 371 -23.08 -36.65 -21.04
N ARG A 372 -23.72 -37.69 -21.59
CA ARG A 372 -23.17 -39.07 -21.61
C ARG A 372 -22.12 -39.28 -22.70
N ARG A 373 -22.02 -38.36 -23.66
CA ARG A 373 -21.10 -38.40 -24.80
C ARG A 373 -20.72 -36.99 -25.19
N ARG A 374 -19.62 -36.83 -25.93
CA ARG A 374 -19.16 -35.54 -26.43
C ARG A 374 -20.26 -34.82 -27.24
N PRO A 375 -20.72 -33.63 -26.83
CA PRO A 375 -21.63 -32.80 -27.63
C PRO A 375 -20.87 -32.14 -28.79
N PRO A 376 -21.56 -31.75 -29.88
CA PRO A 376 -20.98 -30.92 -30.95
C PRO A 376 -20.36 -29.65 -30.39
N VAL A 377 -19.37 -29.08 -31.09
CA VAL A 377 -18.79 -27.77 -30.73
C VAL A 377 -19.68 -26.68 -31.32
N GLU A 378 -20.08 -25.71 -30.48
CA GLU A 378 -20.98 -24.61 -30.85
C GLU A 378 -20.22 -23.29 -30.61
N THR A 379 -19.56 -22.75 -31.64
CA THR A 379 -18.74 -21.52 -31.53
C THR A 379 -19.49 -20.26 -31.95
N GLU A 380 -20.66 -20.39 -32.56
CA GLU A 380 -21.42 -19.26 -33.07
C GLU A 380 -22.02 -18.46 -31.90
N GLY A 381 -21.77 -17.14 -31.88
CA GLY A 381 -22.30 -16.23 -30.86
C GLY A 381 -21.58 -16.26 -29.51
N TRP A 382 -20.41 -16.91 -29.42
CA TRP A 382 -19.53 -16.93 -28.27
C TRP A 382 -18.21 -16.22 -28.58
N ASP A 383 -17.64 -15.54 -27.59
CA ASP A 383 -16.36 -14.83 -27.75
C ASP A 383 -15.18 -15.77 -27.52
N VAL A 384 -15.30 -16.60 -26.48
CA VAL A 384 -14.30 -17.60 -26.12
C VAL A 384 -14.98 -18.96 -25.98
N VAL A 385 -14.36 -19.98 -26.58
CA VAL A 385 -14.73 -21.38 -26.34
C VAL A 385 -13.46 -22.16 -26.07
N ALA A 386 -13.36 -22.72 -24.87
CA ALA A 386 -12.19 -23.49 -24.45
C ALA A 386 -12.62 -24.83 -23.86
N GLU A 387 -11.76 -25.85 -24.00
CA GLU A 387 -12.03 -27.21 -23.54
C GLU A 387 -10.78 -27.81 -22.90
N ILE A 388 -10.87 -28.28 -21.65
CA ILE A 388 -9.78 -28.89 -20.90
C ILE A 388 -10.16 -30.29 -20.39
N GLY A 389 -9.14 -31.12 -20.13
CA GLY A 389 -9.31 -32.39 -19.44
C GLY A 389 -9.36 -32.19 -17.94
N TYR A 390 -10.39 -32.75 -17.29
CA TYR A 390 -10.56 -32.72 -15.84
C TYR A 390 -10.61 -34.14 -15.30
N ARG A 391 -9.96 -34.38 -14.15
CA ARG A 391 -10.06 -35.65 -13.43
C ARG A 391 -10.85 -35.40 -12.16
N SER A 392 -11.97 -36.09 -12.03
CA SER A 392 -12.86 -36.06 -10.87
C SER A 392 -12.60 -37.28 -9.98
N PRO A 393 -11.90 -37.15 -8.85
CA PRO A 393 -11.58 -38.28 -7.97
C PRO A 393 -12.79 -38.79 -7.19
N THR A 394 -13.67 -37.90 -6.74
CA THR A 394 -14.86 -38.23 -5.94
C THR A 394 -16.08 -38.53 -6.83
N GLY A 395 -16.08 -38.03 -8.07
CA GLY A 395 -17.21 -38.15 -8.97
C GLY A 395 -18.31 -37.13 -8.73
N VAL A 396 -18.01 -36.06 -7.99
CA VAL A 396 -18.92 -34.95 -7.69
C VAL A 396 -18.27 -33.68 -8.23
N LEU A 397 -18.83 -33.11 -9.30
CA LEU A 397 -18.35 -31.84 -9.87
C LEU A 397 -19.43 -30.78 -9.68
N GLU A 398 -19.33 -30.02 -8.60
CA GLU A 398 -20.23 -28.94 -8.23
C GLU A 398 -19.54 -27.59 -8.39
N ILE A 399 -19.97 -26.81 -9.39
CA ILE A 399 -19.45 -25.46 -9.62
C ILE A 399 -20.27 -24.50 -8.76
N SER A 400 -19.61 -23.69 -7.91
CA SER A 400 -20.25 -22.86 -6.89
C SER A 400 -19.46 -21.58 -6.62
N ASP A 401 -20.14 -20.52 -6.22
CA ASP A 401 -19.53 -19.28 -5.68
C ASP A 401 -19.59 -19.24 -4.13
N GLY A 402 -19.93 -20.37 -3.49
CA GLY A 402 -20.16 -20.48 -2.04
C GLY A 402 -21.58 -20.11 -1.60
N SER A 403 -22.31 -19.30 -2.39
CA SER A 403 -23.71 -18.93 -2.14
C SER A 403 -24.70 -19.74 -2.98
N ARG A 404 -24.30 -20.10 -4.20
CA ARG A 404 -25.10 -20.75 -5.24
C ARG A 404 -24.25 -21.75 -5.97
N ALA A 405 -24.87 -22.88 -6.32
CA ALA A 405 -24.21 -23.97 -7.00
C ALA A 405 -25.02 -24.48 -8.20
N LEU A 406 -24.30 -24.97 -9.21
CA LEU A 406 -24.85 -25.87 -10.22
C LEU A 406 -25.05 -27.27 -9.62
N PRO A 407 -25.97 -28.09 -10.15
CA PRO A 407 -26.03 -29.49 -9.74
C PRO A 407 -24.74 -30.20 -10.13
N ASP A 408 -24.43 -31.32 -9.46
CA ASP A 408 -23.34 -32.21 -9.84
C ASP A 408 -23.36 -32.49 -11.36
N LEU A 409 -22.26 -32.17 -12.05
CA LEU A 409 -22.12 -32.33 -13.50
C LEU A 409 -21.39 -33.64 -13.89
N ALA A 410 -20.83 -34.38 -12.93
CA ALA A 410 -20.10 -35.62 -13.16
C ALA A 410 -21.03 -36.84 -13.27
N VAL A 411 -21.75 -36.95 -14.39
CA VAL A 411 -22.80 -37.97 -14.63
C VAL A 411 -22.34 -39.43 -14.46
N GLY A 412 -21.04 -39.71 -14.63
CA GLY A 412 -20.47 -41.05 -14.56
C GLY A 412 -19.85 -41.43 -13.21
N GLY A 413 -19.91 -40.54 -12.20
CA GLY A 413 -19.15 -40.70 -10.96
C GLY A 413 -17.65 -40.49 -11.16
N PRO A 414 -16.78 -41.08 -10.32
CA PRO A 414 -15.33 -40.87 -10.40
C PRO A 414 -14.76 -41.19 -11.79
N GLY A 415 -13.93 -40.30 -12.34
CA GLY A 415 -13.36 -40.55 -13.66
C GLY A 415 -12.72 -39.35 -14.35
N HIS A 416 -12.58 -39.49 -15.67
CA HIS A 416 -12.04 -38.46 -16.54
C HIS A 416 -13.15 -37.81 -17.36
N TYR A 417 -13.15 -36.49 -17.31
CA TYR A 417 -14.12 -35.63 -17.96
C TYR A 417 -13.41 -34.64 -18.88
N ARG A 418 -14.17 -34.11 -19.82
CA ARG A 418 -13.84 -32.89 -20.54
C ARG A 418 -14.81 -31.83 -20.07
N VAL A 419 -14.26 -30.67 -19.76
CA VAL A 419 -15.04 -29.48 -19.43
C VAL A 419 -14.83 -28.51 -20.57
N ARG A 420 -15.93 -28.07 -21.18
CA ARG A 420 -15.93 -27.02 -22.19
C ARG A 420 -16.66 -25.82 -21.66
N VAL A 421 -15.99 -24.68 -21.61
CA VAL A 421 -16.60 -23.39 -21.30
C VAL A 421 -16.82 -22.60 -22.58
N HIS A 422 -17.96 -21.94 -22.66
CA HIS A 422 -18.21 -20.89 -23.64
C HIS A 422 -18.49 -19.63 -22.85
N GLN A 423 -17.81 -18.54 -23.19
CA GLN A 423 -17.93 -17.25 -22.53
C GLN A 423 -18.27 -16.20 -23.58
N ARG A 424 -19.15 -15.27 -23.20
CA ARG A 424 -19.36 -14.04 -23.93
C ARG A 424 -19.65 -12.89 -23.00
N GLU A 425 -19.26 -11.71 -23.42
CA GLU A 425 -19.60 -10.48 -22.72
C GLU A 425 -21.05 -10.06 -23.06
N LEU A 426 -21.83 -9.69 -22.04
CA LEU A 426 -23.18 -9.15 -22.19
C LEU A 426 -23.20 -7.62 -22.15
N GLY A 427 -22.14 -7.00 -21.63
CA GLY A 427 -21.93 -5.55 -21.56
C GLY A 427 -21.35 -5.10 -20.22
N VAL A 428 -20.90 -3.83 -20.18
CA VAL A 428 -20.31 -3.18 -19.01
C VAL A 428 -21.25 -2.11 -18.47
N ASP A 429 -21.46 -2.08 -17.15
CA ASP A 429 -22.12 -0.95 -16.49
C ASP A 429 -21.08 0.12 -16.17
N HIS A 430 -21.02 1.15 -17.02
CA HIS A 430 -20.09 2.27 -16.91
C HIS A 430 -20.53 3.35 -15.91
N ASP A 431 -21.72 3.25 -15.33
CA ASP A 431 -22.24 4.26 -14.40
C ASP A 431 -21.65 4.09 -12.98
N ARG A 432 -20.83 3.06 -12.75
CA ARG A 432 -20.10 2.82 -11.50
C ARG A 432 -18.66 3.32 -11.58
N GLU A 433 -18.12 3.70 -10.42
CA GLU A 433 -16.72 4.08 -10.26
C GLU A 433 -15.76 2.96 -10.69
N GLU A 434 -16.16 1.71 -10.43
CA GLU A 434 -15.54 0.49 -10.96
C GLU A 434 -16.51 -0.18 -11.92
N PRO A 435 -16.25 -0.12 -13.24
CA PRO A 435 -17.12 -0.74 -14.23
C PRO A 435 -17.21 -2.26 -14.02
N GLN A 436 -18.41 -2.76 -13.79
CA GLN A 436 -18.64 -4.19 -13.62
C GLN A 436 -19.23 -4.77 -14.91
N ALA A 437 -18.56 -5.77 -15.48
CA ALA A 437 -19.05 -6.47 -16.67
C ALA A 437 -20.02 -7.57 -16.26
N SER A 438 -20.95 -7.90 -17.15
CA SER A 438 -21.76 -9.10 -17.04
C SER A 438 -21.39 -10.07 -18.14
N GLU A 439 -21.31 -11.34 -17.79
CA GLU A 439 -20.90 -12.40 -18.72
C GLU A 439 -21.94 -13.50 -18.76
N GLU A 440 -22.08 -14.14 -19.91
CA GLU A 440 -22.85 -15.37 -20.05
C GLU A 440 -21.91 -16.54 -20.26
N TRP A 441 -22.16 -17.59 -19.49
CA TRP A 441 -21.32 -18.77 -19.44
C TRP A 441 -22.13 -20.02 -19.74
N LEU A 442 -21.57 -20.89 -20.58
CA LEU A 442 -22.09 -22.22 -20.85
C LEU A 442 -21.01 -23.26 -20.59
N ILE A 443 -21.16 -23.98 -19.48
CA ILE A 443 -20.24 -25.01 -19.01
C ILE A 443 -20.81 -26.39 -19.36
N MET A 444 -20.14 -27.09 -20.26
CA MET A 444 -20.51 -28.45 -20.68
C MET A 444 -19.52 -29.47 -20.13
N VAL A 445 -20.03 -30.49 -19.45
CA VAL A 445 -19.24 -31.58 -18.87
C VAL A 445 -19.62 -32.91 -19.50
N TYR A 446 -18.63 -33.68 -19.94
CA TYR A 446 -18.86 -35.01 -20.53
C TYR A 446 -17.66 -35.95 -20.37
N PRO A 447 -17.84 -37.28 -20.40
CA PRO A 447 -16.74 -38.23 -20.27
C PRO A 447 -15.67 -38.06 -21.38
N GLY A 448 -14.40 -38.06 -20.99
CA GLY A 448 -13.28 -38.01 -21.94
C GLY A 448 -11.91 -38.04 -21.25
N ARG A 449 -10.93 -38.70 -21.88
CA ARG A 449 -9.58 -38.93 -21.30
C ARG A 449 -8.50 -37.97 -21.80
N GLU A 450 -8.84 -37.12 -22.76
CA GLU A 450 -7.89 -36.18 -23.35
C GLU A 450 -7.55 -35.09 -22.34
N LYS A 451 -6.26 -34.85 -22.11
CA LYS A 451 -5.77 -33.86 -21.15
C LYS A 451 -5.49 -32.51 -21.79
N GLU A 452 -5.07 -32.49 -23.04
CA GLU A 452 -4.62 -31.28 -23.72
C GLU A 452 -5.74 -30.22 -23.78
N PRO A 453 -5.46 -28.97 -23.35
CA PRO A 453 -6.36 -27.85 -23.56
C PRO A 453 -6.58 -27.59 -25.06
N ARG A 454 -7.79 -27.19 -25.42
CA ARG A 454 -8.16 -26.79 -26.78
C ARG A 454 -8.95 -25.48 -26.72
N THR A 455 -8.45 -24.46 -27.40
CA THR A 455 -9.19 -23.21 -27.60
C THR A 455 -9.73 -23.17 -29.03
N TYR A 456 -11.01 -22.85 -29.17
CA TYR A 456 -11.66 -22.69 -30.46
C TYR A 456 -11.79 -21.21 -30.75
N VAL A 457 -10.92 -20.71 -31.62
CA VAL A 457 -11.03 -19.33 -32.11
C VAL A 457 -12.16 -19.26 -33.12
N LYS A 458 -12.97 -18.19 -33.06
CA LYS A 458 -14.02 -17.89 -34.03
C LYS A 458 -13.45 -18.02 -35.44
N GLY A 459 -13.97 -18.99 -36.21
CA GLY A 459 -13.61 -19.13 -37.62
C GLY A 459 -13.99 -17.84 -38.34
N ARG A 460 -12.99 -17.18 -38.95
CA ARG A 460 -13.25 -16.16 -39.96
C ARG A 460 -13.86 -16.80 -41.20
#